data_AF-A0A418E2W3-F1
#
_entry.id   AF-A0A418E2W3-F1
#
_cell.length_a   1.000
_cell.length_b   1.000
_cell.length_c   1.000
_cell.angle_alpha   90.00
_cell.angle_beta   90.00
_cell.angle_gamma   90.00
#
_symmetry.space_group_name_H-M   'P 1'
#
loop_
_entity.id
_entity.type
_entity.pdbx_description
1 polymer ?
#
loop_
_entity_poly.entity_id
_entity_poly.type
_entity_poly.pdbx_seq_one_letter_code
_entity_poly.pdbx_strand_id
1 'polypeptide(L)'
;MLGNNLYFALTLVSPNDFTNPSVLKAPGDDLYRTSNLLRNLMVYMLLGVTGACIAQVMLWLPYPIFAIRKLQEHTTTCADNIQDLLNLIVDSYCFKNKDVEHMNFLKLKLKRKFDLALAKHATMTALLNDVWWEQLVGLHLPLRFRLSAVKPFIDLYASQIENLRAMNQAIVLERYETLHELFMKAVQKEVYIVQLHATRLLDEISTQVHQGTT
;
A
#
# COMPACT_ATOMS: atom_id res chain seq x y z
N MET A 1 15.98 33.59 1.29
CA MET A 1 17.06 32.70 0.80
C MET A 1 16.95 32.42 -0.70
N LEU A 2 16.75 33.44 -1.54
CA LEU A 2 16.70 33.31 -3.02
C LEU A 2 17.98 33.82 -3.72
N GLY A 3 18.99 34.24 -2.95
CA GLY A 3 20.07 35.09 -3.45
C GLY A 3 21.43 34.44 -3.63
N ASN A 4 21.57 33.11 -3.60
CA ASN A 4 22.90 32.48 -3.70
C ASN A 4 23.26 32.10 -5.15
N ASN A 5 22.36 31.39 -5.86
CA ASN A 5 22.65 30.94 -7.24
C ASN A 5 22.74 32.11 -8.23
N LEU A 6 21.87 33.11 -8.05
CA LEU A 6 21.88 34.34 -8.86
C LEU A 6 23.15 35.17 -8.58
N TYR A 7 23.59 35.22 -7.32
CA TYR A 7 24.81 35.90 -6.89
C TYR A 7 26.05 35.29 -7.54
N PHE A 8 26.16 33.95 -7.56
CA PHE A 8 27.28 33.29 -8.24
C PHE A 8 27.25 33.50 -9.76
N ALA A 9 26.08 33.37 -10.40
CA ALA A 9 25.94 33.58 -11.84
C ALA A 9 26.29 35.02 -12.26
N LEU A 10 25.81 36.02 -11.51
CA LEU A 10 26.07 37.44 -11.79
C LEU A 10 27.50 37.86 -11.40
N THR A 11 28.09 37.28 -10.35
CA THR A 11 29.50 37.53 -10.00
C THR A 11 30.49 36.88 -10.98
N LEU A 12 30.09 35.88 -11.77
CA LEU A 12 30.98 35.20 -12.74
C LEU A 12 30.75 35.60 -14.20
N VAL A 13 29.49 35.84 -14.62
CA VAL A 13 29.11 36.09 -16.03
C VAL A 13 29.01 37.58 -16.38
N SER A 14 28.57 38.44 -15.44
CA SER A 14 28.39 39.88 -15.72
C SER A 14 29.73 40.62 -15.62
N PRO A 15 30.06 41.57 -16.51
CA PRO A 15 31.20 42.48 -16.31
C PRO A 15 30.93 43.56 -15.24
N ASN A 16 29.65 43.74 -14.85
CA ASN A 16 29.21 44.78 -13.93
C ASN A 16 29.05 44.25 -12.50
N ASP A 17 29.17 45.14 -11.52
CA ASP A 17 29.00 44.84 -10.10
C ASP A 17 27.61 44.25 -9.82
N PHE A 18 27.56 43.24 -8.94
CA PHE A 18 26.32 42.60 -8.53
C PHE A 18 25.41 43.56 -7.75
N THR A 19 25.99 44.51 -7.01
CA THR A 19 25.25 45.48 -6.20
C THR A 19 24.80 46.70 -6.99
N ASN A 20 25.53 47.06 -8.05
CA ASN A 20 25.16 48.17 -8.94
C ASN A 20 25.50 47.86 -10.41
N PRO A 21 24.49 47.55 -11.26
CA PRO A 21 24.71 47.11 -12.63
C PRO A 21 25.24 48.21 -13.57
N SER A 22 25.34 49.47 -13.13
CA SER A 22 25.91 50.56 -13.91
C SER A 22 27.42 50.74 -13.72
N VAL A 23 28.06 49.95 -12.85
CA VAL A 23 29.49 50.07 -12.52
C VAL A 23 30.22 48.79 -12.91
N LEU A 24 31.38 48.91 -13.55
CA LEU A 24 32.25 47.77 -13.84
C LEU A 24 32.90 47.24 -12.56
N LYS A 25 33.16 45.93 -12.51
CA LYS A 25 33.84 45.29 -11.39
C LYS A 25 35.22 45.90 -11.18
N ALA A 26 35.48 46.43 -9.98
CA ALA A 26 36.77 47.03 -9.63
C ALA A 26 37.82 45.95 -9.28
N PRO A 27 39.03 46.00 -9.86
CA PRO A 27 40.11 45.08 -9.48
C PRO A 27 40.59 45.42 -8.06
N GLY A 28 40.39 44.49 -7.12
CA GLY A 28 40.81 44.63 -5.72
C GLY A 28 39.66 44.61 -4.69
N ASP A 29 38.41 44.54 -5.13
CA ASP A 29 37.26 44.39 -4.24
C ASP A 29 37.23 42.99 -3.59
N ASP A 30 37.02 42.94 -2.28
CA ASP A 30 37.05 41.72 -1.47
C ASP A 30 35.96 40.72 -1.90
N LEU A 31 34.84 41.20 -2.46
CA LEU A 31 33.78 40.34 -3.00
C LEU A 31 34.22 39.49 -4.20
N TYR A 32 35.12 40.02 -5.03
CA TYR A 32 35.61 39.38 -6.27
C TYR A 32 37.01 38.78 -6.12
N ARG A 33 37.53 38.75 -4.89
CA ARG A 33 38.83 38.16 -4.58
C ARG A 33 38.81 36.65 -4.87
N THR A 34 39.90 36.16 -5.43
CA THR A 34 40.05 34.76 -5.88
C THR A 34 39.69 33.74 -4.80
N SER A 35 40.01 34.03 -3.54
CA SER A 35 39.68 33.20 -2.38
C SER A 35 38.16 33.05 -2.15
N ASN A 36 37.39 34.12 -2.31
CA ASN A 36 35.95 34.12 -2.09
C ASN A 36 35.18 33.46 -3.25
N LEU A 37 35.64 33.66 -4.49
CA LEU A 37 35.11 32.95 -5.67
C LEU A 37 35.34 31.43 -5.57
N LEU A 38 36.56 31.00 -5.20
CA LEU A 38 36.88 29.59 -4.99
C LEU A 38 36.05 28.96 -3.87
N ARG A 39 35.84 29.67 -2.76
CA ARG A 39 35.03 29.18 -1.65
C ARG A 39 33.56 29.01 -2.03
N ASN A 40 32.99 29.95 -2.79
CA ASN A 40 31.62 29.83 -3.28
C ASN A 40 31.48 28.70 -4.30
N LEU A 41 32.41 28.57 -5.25
CA LEU A 41 32.45 27.45 -6.20
C LEU A 41 32.53 26.10 -5.47
N MET A 42 33.36 26.00 -4.42
CA MET A 42 33.51 24.80 -3.60
C MET A 42 32.19 24.41 -2.93
N VAL A 43 31.45 25.36 -2.36
CA VAL A 43 30.13 25.09 -1.75
C VAL A 43 29.14 24.56 -2.80
N TYR A 44 29.13 25.11 -4.01
CA TYR A 44 28.28 24.63 -5.10
C TYR A 44 28.64 23.25 -5.59
N MET A 45 29.94 22.98 -5.74
CA MET A 45 30.42 21.66 -6.13
C MET A 45 30.05 20.62 -5.06
N LEU A 46 30.20 20.96 -3.78
CA LEU A 46 29.84 20.08 -2.67
C LEU A 46 28.33 19.84 -2.60
N LEU A 47 27.49 20.85 -2.86
CA LEU A 47 26.04 20.70 -2.99
C LEU A 47 25.65 19.81 -4.20
N GLY A 48 26.37 19.93 -5.32
CA GLY A 48 26.17 19.07 -6.49
C GLY A 48 26.55 17.62 -6.21
N VAL A 49 27.68 17.40 -5.53
CA VAL A 49 28.14 16.07 -5.13
C VAL A 49 27.18 15.44 -4.12
N THR A 50 26.72 16.17 -3.10
CA THR A 50 25.74 15.64 -2.14
C THR A 50 24.40 15.34 -2.82
N GLY A 51 23.95 16.19 -3.74
CA GLY A 51 22.77 15.94 -4.57
C GLY A 51 22.90 14.66 -5.41
N ALA A 52 24.05 14.46 -6.06
CA ALA A 52 24.35 13.24 -6.81
C ALA A 52 24.41 11.99 -5.92
N CYS A 53 24.99 12.08 -4.73
CA CYS A 53 25.00 10.99 -3.76
C CYS A 53 23.58 10.62 -3.32
N ILE A 54 22.71 11.60 -3.03
CA ILE A 54 21.31 11.34 -2.67
C ILE A 54 20.55 10.70 -3.83
N ALA A 55 20.74 11.18 -5.06
CA ALA A 55 20.12 10.60 -6.25
C ALA A 55 20.57 9.14 -6.48
N GLN A 56 21.85 8.86 -6.26
CA GLN A 56 22.40 7.51 -6.36
C GLN A 56 21.81 6.58 -5.30
N VAL A 57 21.65 7.06 -4.06
CA VAL A 57 21.00 6.32 -2.97
C VAL A 57 19.52 6.04 -3.31
N MET A 58 18.80 7.02 -3.85
CA MET A 58 17.40 6.86 -4.27
C MET A 58 17.23 5.87 -5.43
N LEU A 59 18.21 5.78 -6.34
CA LEU A 59 18.22 4.77 -7.40
C LEU A 59 18.45 3.35 -6.86
N TRP A 60 19.17 3.22 -5.75
CA TRP A 60 19.49 1.93 -5.13
C TRP A 60 18.40 1.44 -4.17
N LEU A 61 17.56 2.34 -3.64
CA LEU A 61 16.41 2.01 -2.80
C LEU A 61 15.15 1.90 -3.67
N PRO A 62 14.68 0.68 -4.02
CA PRO A 62 13.41 0.53 -4.71
C PRO A 62 12.26 1.05 -3.82
N TYR A 63 11.38 1.84 -4.42
CA TYR A 63 10.10 2.19 -3.81
C TYR A 63 9.15 0.98 -3.85
N PRO A 64 8.24 0.81 -2.89
CA PRO A 64 7.93 1.68 -1.75
C PRO A 64 8.71 1.36 -0.47
N ILE A 65 9.06 2.41 0.29
CA ILE A 65 9.64 2.31 1.63
C ILE A 65 8.52 1.93 2.63
N PHE A 66 8.74 0.92 3.46
CA PHE A 66 7.80 0.31 4.43
C PHE A 66 6.67 -0.53 3.82
N ALA A 67 6.97 -1.32 2.79
CA ALA A 67 6.05 -2.31 2.23
C ALA A 67 5.53 -3.28 3.31
N ILE A 68 6.39 -3.73 4.23
CA ILE A 68 6.02 -4.61 5.35
C ILE A 68 4.89 -4.03 6.22
N ARG A 69 4.95 -2.74 6.58
CA ARG A 69 3.93 -2.12 7.44
C ARG A 69 2.59 -2.00 6.73
N LYS A 70 2.60 -1.58 5.46
CA LYS A 70 1.39 -1.51 4.64
C LYS A 70 0.76 -2.88 4.47
N LEU A 71 1.60 -3.92 4.29
CA LEU A 71 1.13 -5.28 4.17
C LEU A 71 0.50 -5.79 5.48
N GLN A 72 1.06 -5.46 6.65
CA GLN A 72 0.46 -5.77 7.96
C GLN A 72 -0.90 -5.09 8.15
N GLU A 73 -1.01 -3.81 7.78
CA GLU A 73 -2.27 -3.06 7.82
C GLU A 73 -3.34 -3.68 6.91
N HIS A 74 -2.96 -4.12 5.71
CA HIS A 74 -3.88 -4.80 4.82
C HIS A 74 -4.28 -6.20 5.35
N THR A 75 -3.35 -6.94 5.93
CA THR A 75 -3.57 -8.28 6.49
C THR A 75 -4.56 -8.25 7.66
N THR A 76 -4.40 -7.29 8.58
CA THR A 76 -5.28 -7.17 9.77
C THR A 76 -6.75 -6.90 9.38
N THR A 77 -6.98 -6.12 8.34
CA THR A 77 -8.33 -5.78 7.86
C THR A 77 -8.92 -6.80 6.86
N CYS A 78 -8.25 -7.93 6.61
CA CYS A 78 -8.75 -8.95 5.66
C CYS A 78 -9.90 -9.78 6.23
N ALA A 79 -9.87 -10.10 7.53
CA ALA A 79 -10.92 -10.88 8.18
C ALA A 79 -12.27 -10.15 8.14
N ASP A 80 -12.27 -8.86 8.51
CA ASP A 80 -13.46 -8.00 8.48
C ASP A 80 -14.07 -7.92 7.07
N ASN A 81 -13.24 -7.80 6.04
CA ASN A 81 -13.70 -7.75 4.65
C ASN A 81 -14.42 -9.04 4.21
N ILE A 82 -13.91 -10.21 4.61
CA ILE A 82 -14.54 -11.51 4.32
C ILE A 82 -15.86 -11.64 5.07
N GLN A 83 -15.90 -11.24 6.35
CA GLN A 83 -17.10 -11.28 7.17
C GLN A 83 -18.20 -10.36 6.62
N ASP A 84 -17.84 -9.14 6.23
CA ASP A 84 -18.72 -8.19 5.53
C ASP A 84 -19.31 -8.79 4.25
N LEU A 85 -18.46 -9.41 3.42
CA LEU A 85 -18.88 -10.03 2.16
C LEU A 85 -19.87 -11.17 2.40
N LEU A 86 -19.58 -12.04 3.36
CA LEU A 86 -20.44 -13.17 3.67
C LEU A 86 -21.79 -12.70 4.24
N ASN A 87 -21.78 -11.75 5.18
CA ASN A 87 -23.01 -11.16 5.71
C ASN A 87 -23.87 -10.59 4.59
N LEU A 88 -23.25 -9.89 3.62
CA LEU A 88 -23.97 -9.30 2.51
C LEU A 88 -24.53 -10.35 1.54
N ILE A 89 -23.84 -11.49 1.36
CA ILE A 89 -24.37 -12.63 0.59
C ILE A 89 -25.58 -13.25 1.32
N VAL A 90 -25.47 -13.48 2.63
CA VAL A 90 -26.58 -14.01 3.46
C VAL A 90 -27.78 -13.05 3.44
N ASP A 91 -27.54 -11.74 3.54
CA ASP A 91 -28.59 -10.73 3.42
C ASP A 91 -29.22 -10.75 2.04
N SER A 92 -28.41 -10.75 0.97
CA SER A 92 -28.91 -10.83 -0.41
C SER A 92 -29.77 -12.07 -0.64
N TYR A 93 -29.47 -13.14 0.08
CA TYR A 93 -30.26 -14.36 0.06
C TYR A 93 -31.59 -14.21 0.83
N CYS A 94 -31.56 -13.69 2.06
CA CYS A 94 -32.77 -13.47 2.86
C CYS A 94 -33.77 -12.52 2.18
N PHE A 95 -33.28 -11.53 1.43
CA PHE A 95 -34.10 -10.57 0.70
C PHE A 95 -34.59 -11.06 -0.67
N LYS A 96 -34.01 -12.13 -1.24
CA LYS A 96 -34.40 -12.68 -2.56
C LYS A 96 -35.90 -13.02 -2.64
N ASN A 97 -36.54 -13.34 -1.50
CA ASN A 97 -37.95 -13.72 -1.42
C ASN A 97 -38.91 -12.55 -1.09
N LYS A 98 -38.43 -11.31 -0.85
CA LYS A 98 -39.27 -10.23 -0.29
C LYS A 98 -39.38 -8.96 -1.15
N ASP A 99 -38.34 -8.52 -1.86
CA ASP A 99 -38.39 -7.25 -2.63
C ASP A 99 -37.42 -7.20 -3.83
N VAL A 100 -37.93 -6.79 -5.00
CA VAL A 100 -37.18 -6.80 -6.28
C VAL A 100 -36.24 -5.60 -6.42
N GLU A 101 -36.59 -4.43 -5.90
CA GLU A 101 -35.78 -3.20 -6.04
C GLU A 101 -34.55 -3.21 -5.13
N HIS A 102 -34.71 -3.64 -3.88
CA HIS A 102 -33.62 -3.79 -2.92
C HIS A 102 -32.58 -4.81 -3.37
N MET A 103 -33.00 -5.82 -4.14
CA MET A 103 -32.11 -6.84 -4.71
C MET A 103 -31.11 -6.25 -5.72
N ASN A 104 -31.51 -5.28 -6.55
CA ASN A 104 -30.59 -4.65 -7.51
C ASN A 104 -29.52 -3.82 -6.80
N PHE A 105 -29.90 -3.09 -5.74
CA PHE A 105 -28.96 -2.35 -4.92
C PHE A 105 -27.99 -3.27 -4.17
N LEU A 106 -28.49 -4.35 -3.56
CA LEU A 106 -27.67 -5.36 -2.89
C LEU A 106 -26.68 -6.04 -3.85
N LYS A 107 -27.12 -6.40 -5.06
CA LYS A 107 -26.26 -6.97 -6.11
C LYS A 107 -25.15 -6.01 -6.53
N LEU A 108 -25.46 -4.73 -6.72
CA LEU A 108 -24.46 -3.70 -7.06
C LEU A 108 -23.46 -3.49 -5.91
N LYS A 109 -23.95 -3.43 -4.67
CA LYS A 109 -23.12 -3.29 -3.46
C LYS A 109 -22.20 -4.51 -3.28
N LEU A 110 -22.72 -5.71 -3.52
CA LEU A 110 -21.97 -6.96 -3.45
C LEU A 110 -20.86 -6.99 -4.51
N LYS A 111 -21.19 -6.68 -5.77
CA LYS A 111 -20.21 -6.59 -6.86
C LYS A 111 -19.08 -5.61 -6.52
N ARG A 112 -19.43 -4.41 -6.06
CA ARG A 112 -18.45 -3.40 -5.63
C ARG A 112 -17.55 -3.90 -4.50
N LYS A 113 -18.10 -4.60 -3.50
CA LYS A 113 -17.31 -5.17 -2.39
C LYS A 113 -16.38 -6.29 -2.87
N PHE A 114 -16.79 -7.13 -3.81
CA PHE A 114 -15.93 -8.11 -4.46
C PHE A 114 -14.79 -7.46 -5.26
N ASP A 115 -15.08 -6.42 -6.02
CA ASP A 115 -14.08 -5.68 -6.79
C ASP A 115 -13.04 -5.02 -5.86
N LEU A 116 -13.49 -4.46 -4.73
CA LEU A 116 -12.60 -3.91 -3.70
C LEU A 116 -11.74 -5.00 -3.04
N ALA A 117 -12.29 -6.17 -2.75
CA ALA A 117 -11.54 -7.29 -2.17
C ALA A 117 -10.48 -7.83 -3.15
N LEU A 118 -10.81 -7.92 -4.45
CA LEU A 118 -9.85 -8.28 -5.50
C LEU A 118 -8.75 -7.24 -5.67
N ALA A 119 -9.10 -5.94 -5.66
CA ALA A 119 -8.12 -4.87 -5.73
C ALA A 119 -7.17 -4.93 -4.53
N LYS A 120 -7.70 -5.18 -3.33
CA LYS A 120 -6.90 -5.36 -2.12
C LYS A 120 -5.96 -6.56 -2.23
N HIS A 121 -6.44 -7.69 -2.73
CA HIS A 121 -5.58 -8.85 -3.00
C HIS A 121 -4.44 -8.50 -3.98
N ALA A 122 -4.74 -7.82 -5.09
CA ALA A 122 -3.73 -7.37 -6.06
C ALA A 122 -2.70 -6.40 -5.45
N THR A 123 -3.13 -5.51 -4.54
CA THR A 123 -2.19 -4.65 -3.81
C THR A 123 -1.31 -5.44 -2.85
N MET A 124 -1.86 -6.45 -2.17
CA MET A 124 -1.09 -7.31 -1.26
C MET A 124 -0.06 -8.17 -2.01
N THR A 125 -0.40 -8.69 -3.21
CA THR A 125 0.55 -9.44 -4.03
C THR A 125 1.64 -8.56 -4.63
N ALA A 126 1.32 -7.32 -5.04
CA ALA A 126 2.33 -6.35 -5.48
C ALA A 126 3.30 -6.00 -4.35
N LEU A 127 2.79 -5.69 -3.17
CA LEU A 127 3.61 -5.41 -1.99
C LEU A 127 4.47 -6.63 -1.59
N LEU A 128 3.95 -7.86 -1.72
CA LEU A 128 4.74 -9.07 -1.45
C LEU A 128 5.97 -9.18 -2.35
N ASN A 129 5.83 -8.83 -3.63
CA ASN A 129 6.95 -8.83 -4.57
C ASN A 129 7.96 -7.73 -4.25
N ASP A 130 7.52 -6.59 -3.69
CA ASP A 130 8.40 -5.46 -3.34
C ASP A 130 9.13 -5.66 -2.00
N VAL A 131 8.69 -6.57 -1.12
CA VAL A 131 9.28 -6.76 0.22
C VAL A 131 10.67 -7.41 0.20
N TRP A 132 11.11 -8.00 -0.92
CA TRP A 132 12.39 -8.73 -1.02
C TRP A 132 13.61 -7.89 -0.59
N TRP A 133 13.68 -6.61 -0.95
CA TRP A 133 14.80 -5.75 -0.60
C TRP A 133 14.75 -5.30 0.87
N GLU A 134 13.54 -5.11 1.42
CA GLU A 134 13.36 -4.78 2.85
C GLU A 134 13.83 -5.94 3.74
N GLN A 135 13.71 -7.18 3.25
CA GLN A 135 14.29 -8.35 3.90
C GLN A 135 15.82 -8.37 3.81
N LEU A 136 16.40 -8.03 2.66
CA LEU A 136 17.85 -7.94 2.48
C LEU A 136 18.49 -6.88 3.39
N VAL A 137 17.79 -5.77 3.65
CA VAL A 137 18.23 -4.70 4.56
C VAL A 137 18.03 -5.07 6.05
N GLY A 138 17.40 -6.21 6.35
CA GLY A 138 17.18 -6.67 7.72
C GLY A 138 16.02 -5.99 8.44
N LEU A 139 15.17 -5.24 7.72
CA LEU A 139 14.01 -4.52 8.28
C LEU A 139 12.95 -5.50 8.84
N HIS A 140 13.04 -6.78 8.48
CA HIS A 140 12.16 -7.85 8.97
C HIS A 140 12.31 -8.13 10.48
N LEU A 141 13.49 -7.89 11.06
CA LEU A 141 13.77 -8.13 12.48
C LEU A 141 13.03 -7.15 13.41
N PRO A 142 13.12 -5.81 13.23
CA PRO A 142 12.39 -4.86 14.06
C PRO A 142 10.87 -4.89 13.83
N LEU A 143 10.41 -5.26 12.63
CA LEU A 143 8.99 -5.31 12.28
C LEU A 143 8.33 -6.68 12.52
N ARG A 144 9.08 -7.67 13.05
CA ARG A 144 8.63 -9.05 13.31
C ARG A 144 7.88 -9.66 12.12
N PHE A 145 8.39 -9.43 10.90
CA PHE A 145 7.71 -9.84 9.69
C PHE A 145 8.29 -11.14 9.12
N ARG A 146 7.43 -12.12 8.82
CA ARG A 146 7.83 -13.40 8.22
C ARG A 146 7.09 -13.67 6.93
N LEU A 147 7.78 -13.47 5.81
CA LEU A 147 7.23 -13.67 4.47
C LEU A 147 6.71 -15.10 4.24
N SER A 148 7.33 -16.10 4.87
CA SER A 148 6.90 -17.51 4.84
C SER A 148 5.47 -17.71 5.36
N ALA A 149 5.05 -16.96 6.39
CA ALA A 149 3.71 -17.06 6.96
C ALA A 149 2.69 -16.20 6.21
N VAL A 150 3.13 -15.09 5.62
CA VAL A 150 2.23 -14.11 4.99
C VAL A 150 1.84 -14.49 3.57
N LYS A 151 2.74 -15.12 2.81
CA LYS A 151 2.42 -15.66 1.48
C LYS A 151 1.22 -16.63 1.50
N PRO A 152 1.21 -17.71 2.31
CA PRO A 152 0.07 -18.62 2.34
C PRO A 152 -1.20 -17.96 2.89
N PHE A 153 -1.08 -16.92 3.71
CA PHE A 153 -2.24 -16.13 4.14
C PHE A 153 -2.89 -15.36 2.98
N ILE A 154 -2.09 -14.72 2.12
CA ILE A 154 -2.60 -14.02 0.94
C ILE A 154 -3.26 -15.01 -0.02
N ASP A 155 -2.65 -16.18 -0.23
CA ASP A 155 -3.22 -17.25 -1.05
C ASP A 155 -4.55 -17.77 -0.46
N LEU A 156 -4.63 -17.93 0.87
CA LEU A 156 -5.86 -18.31 1.56
C LEU A 156 -6.95 -17.24 1.37
N TYR A 157 -6.61 -15.95 1.50
CA TYR A 157 -7.54 -14.85 1.25
C TYR A 157 -8.10 -14.88 -0.17
N ALA A 158 -7.25 -15.16 -1.17
CA ALA A 158 -7.67 -15.32 -2.56
C ALA A 158 -8.68 -16.47 -2.72
N SER A 159 -8.36 -17.64 -2.15
CA SER A 159 -9.24 -18.81 -2.18
C SER A 159 -10.59 -18.54 -1.52
N GLN A 160 -10.62 -17.81 -0.40
CA GLN A 160 -11.87 -17.45 0.26
C GLN A 160 -12.74 -16.52 -0.60
N ILE A 161 -12.15 -15.53 -1.27
CA ILE A 161 -12.88 -14.66 -2.22
C ILE A 161 -13.49 -15.49 -3.35
N GLU A 162 -12.73 -16.45 -3.89
CA GLU A 162 -13.20 -17.32 -4.96
C GLU A 162 -14.36 -18.23 -4.51
N ASN A 163 -14.25 -18.82 -3.32
CA ASN A 163 -15.33 -19.60 -2.72
C ASN A 163 -16.62 -18.77 -2.52
N LEU A 164 -16.49 -17.53 -2.03
CA LEU A 164 -17.63 -16.62 -1.87
C LEU A 164 -18.25 -16.22 -3.21
N ARG A 165 -17.43 -16.06 -4.26
CA ARG A 165 -17.93 -15.80 -5.62
C ARG A 165 -18.67 -17.01 -6.17
N ALA A 166 -18.14 -18.22 -5.98
CA ALA A 166 -18.79 -19.45 -6.37
C ALA A 166 -20.13 -19.63 -5.63
N MET A 167 -20.18 -19.32 -4.33
CA MET A 167 -21.42 -19.32 -3.55
C MET A 167 -22.45 -18.32 -4.10
N ASN A 168 -22.03 -17.08 -4.40
CA ASN A 168 -22.90 -16.08 -5.01
C ASN A 168 -23.43 -16.53 -6.39
N GLN A 169 -22.58 -17.14 -7.22
CA GLN A 169 -23.00 -17.70 -8.51
C GLN A 169 -24.01 -18.85 -8.35
N ALA A 170 -23.77 -19.76 -7.39
CA ALA A 170 -24.71 -20.83 -7.08
C ALA A 170 -26.08 -20.28 -6.64
N ILE A 171 -26.11 -19.27 -5.76
CA ILE A 171 -27.35 -18.61 -5.31
C ILE A 171 -28.11 -17.96 -6.48
N VAL A 172 -27.40 -17.38 -7.45
CA VAL A 172 -28.00 -16.78 -8.66
C VAL A 172 -28.57 -17.86 -9.61
N LEU A 173 -27.91 -19.00 -9.71
CA LEU A 173 -28.30 -20.12 -10.59
C LEU A 173 -29.41 -20.99 -9.99
N GLU A 174 -29.60 -20.98 -8.67
CA GLU A 174 -30.64 -21.77 -8.01
C GLU A 174 -32.04 -21.23 -8.30
N ARG A 175 -32.81 -22.06 -9.03
CA ARG A 175 -34.14 -21.81 -9.61
C ARG A 175 -35.29 -22.49 -8.84
N TYR A 176 -35.02 -23.13 -7.69
CA TYR A 176 -36.01 -23.88 -6.91
C TYR A 176 -36.06 -23.43 -5.44
N GLU A 177 -37.19 -22.86 -5.04
CA GLU A 177 -37.37 -22.12 -3.76
C GLU A 177 -37.53 -23.02 -2.51
N THR A 178 -38.06 -24.24 -2.65
CA THR A 178 -38.50 -25.07 -1.51
C THR A 178 -37.43 -25.99 -0.91
N LEU A 179 -36.54 -26.56 -1.73
CA LEU A 179 -35.44 -27.39 -1.23
C LEU A 179 -34.39 -26.55 -0.47
N HIS A 180 -34.35 -25.26 -0.80
CA HIS A 180 -33.33 -24.31 -0.43
C HIS A 180 -33.51 -23.75 1.00
N GLU A 181 -34.75 -23.62 1.49
CA GLU A 181 -35.02 -23.16 2.86
C GLU A 181 -34.54 -24.17 3.91
N LEU A 182 -34.71 -25.47 3.62
CA LEU A 182 -34.22 -26.57 4.45
C LEU A 182 -32.69 -26.71 4.37
N PHE A 183 -32.12 -26.60 3.16
CA PHE A 183 -30.68 -26.67 2.97
C PHE A 183 -29.97 -25.48 3.62
N MET A 184 -30.50 -24.27 3.51
CA MET A 184 -29.93 -23.09 4.17
C MET A 184 -30.07 -23.14 5.69
N LYS A 185 -31.16 -23.67 6.26
CA LYS A 185 -31.23 -23.91 7.71
C LYS A 185 -30.15 -24.87 8.20
N ALA A 186 -29.83 -25.90 7.40
CA ALA A 186 -28.80 -26.88 7.74
C ALA A 186 -27.39 -26.30 7.55
N VAL A 187 -27.15 -25.62 6.43
CA VAL A 187 -25.83 -25.08 6.04
C VAL A 187 -25.49 -23.81 6.81
N GLN A 188 -26.45 -22.96 7.18
CA GLN A 188 -26.19 -21.72 7.90
C GLN A 188 -25.49 -21.98 9.24
N LYS A 189 -25.88 -23.03 9.97
CA LYS A 189 -25.25 -23.36 11.26
C LYS A 189 -23.83 -23.88 11.05
N GLU A 190 -23.63 -24.77 10.08
CA GLU A 190 -22.32 -25.36 9.77
C GLU A 190 -21.35 -24.32 9.20
N VAL A 191 -21.80 -23.48 8.27
CA VAL A 191 -21.01 -22.37 7.72
C VAL A 191 -20.68 -21.36 8.80
N TYR A 192 -21.61 -21.03 9.70
CA TYR A 192 -21.33 -20.12 10.81
C TYR A 192 -20.30 -20.70 11.79
N ILE A 193 -20.34 -22.01 12.07
CA ILE A 193 -19.34 -22.69 12.91
C ILE A 193 -17.98 -22.71 12.22
N VAL A 194 -17.93 -23.10 10.94
CA VAL A 194 -16.69 -23.11 10.14
C VAL A 194 -16.11 -21.71 10.02
N GLN A 195 -16.95 -20.70 9.83
CA GLN A 195 -16.54 -19.31 9.81
C GLN A 195 -16.01 -18.86 11.17
N LEU A 196 -16.68 -19.17 12.28
CA LEU A 196 -16.19 -18.84 13.62
C LEU A 196 -14.81 -19.46 13.88
N HIS A 197 -14.61 -20.71 13.46
CA HIS A 197 -13.33 -21.40 13.57
C HIS A 197 -12.27 -20.82 12.64
N ALA A 198 -12.61 -20.53 11.39
CA ALA A 198 -11.70 -19.91 10.43
C ALA A 198 -11.29 -18.50 10.86
N THR A 199 -12.23 -17.70 11.38
CA THR A 199 -11.97 -16.36 11.92
C THR A 199 -11.10 -16.45 13.18
N ARG A 200 -11.36 -17.40 14.09
CA ARG A 200 -10.48 -17.64 15.24
C ARG A 200 -9.07 -18.03 14.82
N LEU A 201 -8.94 -18.93 13.85
CA LEU A 201 -7.63 -19.36 13.34
C LEU A 201 -6.90 -18.20 12.64
N LEU A 202 -7.62 -17.37 11.88
CA LEU A 202 -7.05 -16.17 11.26
C LEU A 202 -6.60 -15.15 12.30
N ASP A 203 -7.37 -14.97 13.38
CA ASP A 203 -7.02 -14.07 14.48
C ASP A 203 -5.83 -14.61 15.30
N GLU A 204 -5.79 -15.93 15.53
CA GLU A 204 -4.66 -16.60 16.18
C GLU A 204 -3.38 -16.55 15.35
N ILE A 205 -3.48 -16.77 14.03
CA ILE A 205 -2.34 -16.63 13.10
C ILE A 205 -1.90 -15.17 13.03
N SER A 206 -2.84 -14.22 12.95
CA SER A 206 -2.54 -12.79 12.95
C SER A 206 -1.79 -12.37 14.22
N THR A 207 -2.26 -12.81 15.37
CA THR A 207 -1.64 -12.50 16.67
C THR A 207 -0.28 -13.17 16.82
N GLN A 208 -0.10 -14.43 16.41
CA GLN A 208 1.20 -15.11 16.45
C GLN A 208 2.23 -14.52 15.47
N VAL A 209 1.78 -14.11 14.27
CA VAL A 209 2.64 -13.43 13.29
C VAL A 209 3.09 -12.06 13.83
N HIS A 210 2.24 -11.32 14.54
CA HIS A 210 2.61 -10.03 15.16
C HIS A 210 3.43 -10.19 16.46
N GLN A 211 3.26 -11.30 17.18
CA GLN A 211 4.05 -11.60 18.38
C GLN A 211 5.44 -12.18 18.06
N GLY A 212 5.68 -12.62 16.83
CA GLY A 212 7.00 -13.05 16.34
C GLY A 212 7.44 -14.45 16.81
N THR A 213 6.56 -15.20 17.45
CA THR A 213 6.82 -16.56 17.97
C THR A 213 6.80 -17.67 16.91
N THR A 214 6.21 -17.39 15.75
CA THR A 214 6.19 -18.14 14.47
C THR A 214 7.45 -18.31 13.68
#